data_AF-A0A7Y1UZY2-F1
#
_entry.id   AF-A0A7Y1UZY2-F1
#
_cell.length_a   1.000
_cell.length_b   1.000
_cell.length_c   1.000
_cell.angle_alpha   90.00
_cell.angle_beta   90.00
_cell.angle_gamma   90.00
#
_symmetry.space_group_name_H-M   'P 1'
#
loop_
_entity.id
_entity.type
_entity.pdbx_description
1 polymer ?
#
loop_
_entity_poly.entity_id
_entity_poly.type
_entity_poly.pdbx_seq_one_letter_code
_entity_poly.pdbx_strand_id
1 'polypeptide(L)'
;MTSCPIPKHPDEAGTAWQVPELAQIEGAHLLANRARPFLKGCGFTDRQILAWADTYIANVGSGDVDSFVEWIHEREAVLSS
;
A
#
# COMPACT_ATOMS: atom_id res chain seq x y z
N MET A 1 -10.75 10.88 9.56
CA MET A 1 -9.72 10.17 10.34
C MET A 1 -9.63 8.78 9.76
N THR A 2 -8.63 8.52 8.93
CA THR A 2 -8.43 7.21 8.30
C THR A 2 -8.00 6.23 9.39
N SER A 3 -8.77 5.15 9.58
CA SER A 3 -8.45 4.12 10.57
C SER A 3 -7.15 3.41 10.21
N CYS A 4 -6.49 2.77 11.18
CA CYS A 4 -5.33 1.93 10.89
C CYS A 4 -5.74 0.68 10.08
N PRO A 5 -5.09 0.41 8.94
CA PRO A 5 -5.23 -0.88 8.25
C PRO A 5 -4.49 -1.97 9.01
N ILE A 6 -4.74 -3.23 8.64
CA ILE A 6 -4.14 -4.42 9.25
C ILE A 6 -2.70 -4.59 8.73
N PRO A 7 -1.69 -4.75 9.58
CA PRO A 7 -0.31 -4.84 9.13
C PRO A 7 0.02 -6.22 8.51
N LYS A 8 -0.30 -6.38 7.22
CA LYS A 8 0.00 -7.56 6.40
C LYS A 8 0.66 -7.19 5.07
N HIS A 9 1.28 -8.14 4.39
CA HIS A 9 1.71 -7.98 3.01
C HIS A 9 0.51 -8.04 2.03
N PRO A 10 0.64 -7.47 0.80
CA PRO A 10 -0.42 -7.51 -0.20
C PRO A 10 -0.93 -8.94 -0.50
N ASP A 11 -0.02 -9.90 -0.62
CA ASP A 11 -0.34 -11.31 -0.92
C ASP A 11 -1.12 -11.98 0.22
N GLU A 12 -0.76 -11.67 1.46
CA GLU A 12 -1.52 -12.08 2.66
C GLU A 12 -2.92 -11.43 2.69
N ALA A 13 -3.11 -10.31 1.99
CA ALA A 13 -4.40 -9.66 1.78
C ALA A 13 -5.14 -10.16 0.53
N GLY A 14 -4.65 -11.21 -0.13
CA GLY A 14 -5.23 -11.73 -1.37
C GLY A 14 -5.00 -10.82 -2.57
N THR A 15 -4.14 -9.81 -2.44
CA THR A 15 -3.71 -8.94 -3.53
C THR A 15 -2.38 -9.44 -4.07
N ALA A 16 -2.37 -9.92 -5.31
CA ALA A 16 -1.13 -10.33 -5.95
C ALA A 16 -0.11 -9.17 -5.91
N TRP A 17 1.09 -9.44 -5.40
CA TRP A 17 2.16 -8.45 -5.44
C TRP A 17 2.50 -8.17 -6.91
N GLN A 18 2.40 -6.89 -7.28
CA GLN A 18 2.77 -6.40 -8.61
C GLN A 18 3.88 -5.36 -8.48
N VAL A 19 4.86 -5.45 -9.37
CA VAL A 19 5.95 -4.49 -9.48
C VAL A 19 5.56 -3.47 -10.56
N PRO A 20 5.63 -2.16 -10.29
CA PRO A 20 5.30 -1.13 -11.26
C PRO A 20 6.36 -1.06 -12.37
N GLU A 21 6.02 -0.43 -13.50
CA GLU A 21 6.99 -0.22 -14.57
C GLU A 21 8.17 0.66 -14.11
N LEU A 22 9.33 0.57 -14.77
CA LEU A 22 10.54 1.30 -14.37
C LEU A 22 10.30 2.81 -14.20
N ALA A 23 9.50 3.42 -15.08
CA ALA A 23 9.15 4.84 -15.02
C ALA A 23 8.29 5.23 -13.80
N GLN A 24 7.68 4.24 -13.14
CA GLN A 24 6.73 4.43 -12.04
C GLN A 24 7.32 4.05 -10.67
N ILE A 25 8.47 3.35 -10.63
CA ILE A 25 9.15 2.92 -9.39
C ILE A 25 9.44 4.12 -8.46
N GLU A 26 9.91 5.24 -9.01
CA GLU A 26 10.19 6.43 -8.21
C GLU A 26 8.91 6.98 -7.54
N GLY A 27 7.78 6.94 -8.25
CA GLY A 27 6.47 7.32 -7.71
C GLY A 27 6.04 6.42 -6.55
N ALA A 28 6.22 5.10 -6.70
CA ALA A 28 5.93 4.13 -5.63
C ALA A 28 6.79 4.36 -4.39
N HIS A 29 8.09 4.58 -4.57
CA HIS A 29 9.00 4.87 -3.46
C HIS A 29 8.66 6.18 -2.74
N LEU A 30 8.31 7.23 -3.49
CA LEU A 30 7.88 8.51 -2.92
C LEU A 30 6.58 8.36 -2.12
N LEU A 31 5.61 7.62 -2.64
CA LEU A 31 4.36 7.32 -1.96
C LEU A 31 4.60 6.51 -0.67
N ALA A 32 5.41 5.45 -0.74
CA ALA A 32 5.81 4.66 0.42
C ALA A 32 6.45 5.51 1.51
N ASN A 33 7.37 6.40 1.13
CA ASN A 33 8.03 7.30 2.08
C ASN A 33 7.06 8.30 2.72
N ARG A 34 6.10 8.83 1.97
CA ARG A 34 5.08 9.75 2.49
C ARG A 34 4.09 9.06 3.44
N ALA A 35 3.69 7.82 3.12
CA ALA A 35 2.78 7.03 3.94
C ALA A 35 3.46 6.40 5.18
N ARG A 36 4.79 6.30 5.17
CA ARG A 36 5.58 5.61 6.20
C ARG A 36 5.25 6.04 7.64
N PRO A 37 5.17 7.34 8.00
CA PRO A 37 4.89 7.74 9.39
C PRO A 37 3.56 7.20 9.91
N PHE A 38 2.52 7.23 9.07
CA PHE A 38 1.19 6.75 9.42
C PHE A 38 1.16 5.21 9.52
N LEU A 39 1.61 4.50 8.47
CA LEU A 39 1.55 3.04 8.40
C LEU A 39 2.46 2.38 9.45
N LYS A 40 3.61 2.99 9.76
CA LYS A 40 4.45 2.56 10.89
C LYS A 40 3.73 2.69 12.23
N GLY A 41 2.96 3.77 12.42
CA GLY A 41 2.09 3.94 13.58
C GLY A 41 1.04 2.84 13.71
N CYS A 42 0.62 2.25 12.57
CA CYS A 42 -0.29 1.11 12.51
C CYS A 42 0.41 -0.26 12.57
N GLY A 43 1.73 -0.31 12.74
CA GLY A 43 2.50 -1.55 12.91
C GLY A 43 3.09 -2.13 11.62
N PHE A 44 2.98 -1.45 10.48
CA PHE A 44 3.57 -1.94 9.24
C PHE A 44 5.09 -1.85 9.25
N THR A 45 5.74 -2.85 8.66
CA THR A 45 7.17 -2.81 8.35
C THR A 45 7.44 -2.00 7.08
N ASP A 46 8.67 -1.49 6.90
CA ASP A 46 9.02 -0.76 5.68
C ASP A 46 8.86 -1.63 4.42
N ARG A 47 9.11 -2.93 4.56
CA ARG A 47 8.93 -3.91 3.48
C ARG A 47 7.46 -4.06 3.08
N GLN A 48 6.56 -4.13 4.06
CA GLN A 48 5.12 -4.17 3.79
C GLN A 48 4.65 -2.89 3.12
N ILE A 49 5.08 -1.73 3.63
CA ILE A 49 4.72 -0.42 3.06
C ILE A 49 5.18 -0.31 1.60
N LEU A 50 6.42 -0.71 1.31
CA LEU A 50 6.94 -0.71 -0.04
C LEU A 50 6.18 -1.67 -0.96
N ALA A 51 5.93 -2.90 -0.51
CA ALA A 51 5.17 -3.88 -1.30
C ALA A 51 3.76 -3.38 -1.64
N TRP A 52 3.09 -2.72 -0.67
CA TRP A 52 1.80 -2.10 -0.90
C TRP A 52 1.87 -0.94 -1.89
N ALA A 53 2.88 -0.06 -1.77
CA ALA A 53 3.04 1.09 -2.67
C ALA A 53 3.36 0.66 -4.10
N ASP A 54 4.24 -0.33 -4.28
CA ASP A 54 4.54 -0.92 -5.58
C ASP A 54 3.27 -1.48 -6.22
N THR A 55 2.52 -2.26 -5.46
CA THR A 55 1.29 -2.89 -5.96
C THR A 55 0.22 -1.86 -6.27
N TYR A 56 0.06 -0.83 -5.42
CA TYR A 56 -0.88 0.27 -5.65
C TYR A 56 -0.54 1.02 -6.94
N ILE A 57 0.72 1.42 -7.13
CA ILE A 57 1.14 2.14 -8.34
C ILE A 57 1.04 1.25 -9.58
N ALA A 58 1.35 -0.03 -9.48
CA ALA A 58 1.17 -0.96 -10.60
C ALA A 58 -0.31 -1.11 -11.03
N ASN A 59 -1.26 -0.97 -10.10
CA ASN A 59 -2.69 -1.08 -10.37
C ASN A 59 -3.35 0.24 -10.76
N VAL A 60 -2.98 1.32 -10.07
CA VAL A 60 -3.66 2.62 -10.11
C VAL A 60 -2.86 3.66 -10.90
N GLY A 61 -1.56 3.43 -11.11
CA GLY A 61 -0.64 4.30 -11.85
C GLY A 61 -0.13 5.50 -11.06
N SER A 62 -0.96 6.14 -10.24
CA SER A 62 -0.58 7.26 -9.38
C SER A 62 -1.60 7.51 -8.27
N GLY A 63 -1.21 8.21 -7.20
CA GLY A 63 -2.13 8.64 -6.14
C GLY A 63 -1.43 9.33 -4.97
N ASP A 64 -2.24 9.72 -3.98
CA ASP A 64 -1.78 10.29 -2.71
C ASP A 64 -1.86 9.28 -1.56
N VAL A 65 -1.42 9.71 -0.36
CA VAL A 65 -1.38 8.84 0.82
C VAL A 65 -2.77 8.42 1.27
N ASP A 66 -3.77 9.29 1.18
CA ASP A 66 -5.12 8.99 1.65
C ASP A 66 -5.77 7.93 0.74
N SER A 67 -5.70 8.14 -0.57
CA SER A 67 -6.19 7.19 -1.58
C SER A 67 -5.46 5.85 -1.51
N PHE A 68 -4.16 5.87 -1.20
CA PHE A 68 -3.37 4.66 -1.00
C PHE A 68 -3.80 3.88 0.24
N VAL A 69 -4.01 4.55 1.38
CA VAL A 69 -4.43 3.90 2.61
C VAL A 69 -5.85 3.36 2.48
N GLU A 70 -6.77 4.11 1.87
CA GLU A 70 -8.12 3.65 1.57
C GLU A 70 -8.10 2.39 0.70
N TRP A 71 -7.27 2.38 -0.33
CA TRP A 71 -7.12 1.21 -1.19
C TRP A 71 -6.60 -0.03 -0.46
N ILE A 72 -5.69 0.12 0.51
CA ILE A 72 -5.28 -0.98 1.38
C ILE A 72 -6.52 -1.54 2.09
N HIS A 73 -7.29 -0.69 2.79
CA HIS A 73 -8.48 -1.11 3.53
C HIS A 73 -9.49 -1.89 2.68
N GLU A 74 -9.76 -1.43 1.46
CA GLU A 74 -10.65 -2.11 0.52
C GLU A 74 -10.18 -3.54 0.25
N ARG A 75 -8.88 -3.74 0.03
CA ARG A 75 -8.29 -5.07 -0.22
C ARG A 75 -8.31 -5.96 1.01
N GLU A 76 -8.20 -5.40 2.20
CA GLU A 76 -8.30 -6.19 3.42
C GLU A 76 -9.72 -6.64 3.73
N ALA A 77 -10.71 -5.80 3.43
CA ALA A 77 -12.13 -6.10 3.62
C ALA A 77 -12.60 -7.27 2.75
N VAL A 78 -12.09 -7.36 1.51
CA VAL A 78 -12.40 -8.46 0.58
C VAL A 78 -11.98 -9.83 1.12
N LEU A 79 -10.93 -9.91 1.94
CA LEU A 79 -10.47 -11.17 2.53
C LEU A 79 -11.29 -11.61 3.77
N SER A 80 -12.14 -10.73 4.30
CA SER A 80 -12.95 -10.98 5.52
C SER A 80 -14.41 -11.34 5.22
N SER A 81 -14.78 -11.52 3.94
CA SER A 81 -16.13 -11.87 3.47
C SER A 81 -16.23 -13.31 2.96
#